data_AF-A0AAD9U5E3-F1
#
_entry.id   AF-A0AAD9U5E3-F1
#
_cell.length_a   1.000
_cell.length_b   1.000
_cell.length_c   1.000
_cell.angle_alpha   90.00
_cell.angle_beta   90.00
_cell.angle_gamma   90.00
#
_symmetry.space_group_name_H-M   'P 1'
#
loop_
_entity.id
_entity.type
_entity.pdbx_description
1 polymer ?
#
loop_
_entity_poly.entity_id
_entity_poly.type
_entity_poly.pdbx_seq_one_letter_code
_entity_poly.pdbx_strand_id
1 'polypeptide(L)'
;MEFGSADLFRKAIRAHAVKHMRAVKFKKNDANRVMAVYEGKGCKWFVYASWLGDRKAFKIKSLVDEQICVMSFKNKFVNSKMINEKYVGQ
;
A
#
# COMPACT_ATOMS: atom_id res chain seq x y z
N MET A 1 -3.45 -8.15 -13.00
CA MET A 1 -3.71 -6.73 -13.29
C MET A 1 -2.53 -6.19 -14.11
N GLU A 2 -2.82 -5.61 -15.27
CA GLU A 2 -1.84 -5.06 -16.23
C GLU A 2 -2.16 -3.57 -16.45
N PHE A 3 -1.13 -2.74 -16.58
CA PHE A 3 -1.22 -1.30 -16.75
C PHE A 3 -0.52 -0.91 -18.06
N GLY A 4 -1.14 -0.06 -18.87
CA GLY A 4 -0.53 0.40 -20.13
C GLY A 4 0.72 1.26 -19.95
N SER A 5 0.98 1.78 -18.74
CA SER A 5 2.12 2.64 -18.46
C SER A 5 2.51 2.63 -16.98
N ALA A 6 3.79 2.94 -16.70
CA ALA A 6 4.29 3.11 -15.33
C ALA A 6 3.52 4.20 -14.56
N ASP A 7 3.12 5.27 -15.26
CA ASP A 7 2.37 6.38 -14.65
C ASP A 7 1.00 5.94 -14.14
N LEU A 8 0.25 5.21 -14.97
CA LEU A 8 -1.03 4.61 -14.61
C LEU A 8 -0.90 3.70 -13.39
N PHE A 9 0.17 2.90 -13.34
CA PHE A 9 0.45 2.04 -12.20
C PHE A 9 0.73 2.85 -10.91
N ARG A 10 1.57 3.90 -10.99
CA ARG A 10 1.84 4.80 -9.85
C ARG A 10 0.57 5.51 -9.37
N LYS A 11 -0.29 5.94 -10.30
CA LYS A 11 -1.58 6.58 -9.99
C LYS A 11 -2.52 5.62 -9.27
N ALA A 12 -2.61 4.36 -9.72
CA ALA A 12 -3.39 3.32 -9.05
C ALA A 12 -2.87 3.03 -7.63
N ILE A 13 -1.54 2.96 -7.44
CA ILE A 13 -0.94 2.81 -6.11
C ILE A 13 -1.30 3.98 -5.19
N ARG A 14 -1.23 5.22 -5.69
CA ARG A 14 -1.61 6.41 -4.91
C ARG A 14 -3.09 6.40 -4.53
N ALA A 15 -3.98 6.06 -5.47
CA ALA A 15 -5.41 5.94 -5.19
C ALA A 15 -5.70 4.87 -4.13
N HIS A 16 -5.01 3.73 -4.19
CA HIS A 16 -5.09 2.68 -3.18
C HIS A 16 -4.62 3.18 -1.80
N ALA A 17 -3.46 3.84 -1.75
CA ALA A 17 -2.90 4.41 -0.53
C ALA A 17 -3.87 5.42 0.13
N VAL A 18 -4.50 6.30 -0.66
CA VAL A 18 -5.54 7.25 -0.20
C VAL A 18 -6.76 6.52 0.34
N LYS A 19 -7.28 5.52 -0.39
CA LYS A 19 -8.44 4.71 0.03
C LYS A 19 -8.21 4.02 1.38
N HIS A 20 -7.00 3.54 1.63
CA HIS A 20 -6.64 2.87 2.88
C HIS A 20 -6.08 3.82 3.95
N MET A 21 -6.00 5.13 3.67
CA MET A 21 -5.41 6.14 4.56
C MET A 21 -4.00 5.75 5.02
N ARG A 22 -3.21 5.14 4.12
CA ARG A 22 -1.82 4.74 4.37
C ARG A 22 -0.89 5.60 3.52
N ALA A 23 0.21 6.03 4.11
CA ALA A 23 1.31 6.59 3.34
C ALA A 23 2.02 5.48 2.56
N VAL A 24 2.44 5.78 1.32
CA VAL A 24 3.10 4.83 0.43
C VAL A 24 4.43 5.39 -0.04
N LYS A 25 5.47 4.56 0.01
CA LYS A 25 6.81 4.88 -0.48
C LYS A 25 7.16 4.01 -1.66
N PHE A 26 7.61 4.63 -2.74
CA PHE A 26 8.17 3.92 -3.89
C PHE A 26 9.64 3.57 -3.58
N LYS A 27 9.93 2.28 -3.34
CA LYS A 27 11.30 1.79 -3.11
C LYS A 27 12.10 1.60 -4.39
N LYS A 28 11.44 1.21 -5.48
CA LYS A 28 12.04 1.11 -6.82
C LYS A 28 11.12 1.82 -7.78
N ASN A 29 11.66 2.67 -8.63
CA ASN A 29 10.85 3.50 -9.52
C ASN A 29 11.61 3.82 -10.81
N ASP A 30 11.94 2.77 -11.54
CA ASP A 30 12.66 2.85 -12.80
C ASP A 30 11.67 2.71 -13.96
N ALA A 31 12.11 3.03 -15.18
CA ALA A 31 11.28 2.93 -16.39
C ALA A 31 10.67 1.52 -16.58
N ASN A 32 11.37 0.48 -16.12
CA ASN A 32 10.98 -0.91 -16.32
C ASN A 32 10.40 -1.58 -15.07
N ARG A 33 10.51 -0.97 -13.87
CA ARG A 33 10.16 -1.64 -12.60
C ARG A 33 9.70 -0.62 -11.57
N VAL A 34 8.58 -0.93 -10.91
CA VAL A 34 8.03 -0.11 -9.82
C VAL A 34 7.73 -1.00 -8.64
N MET A 35 8.24 -0.62 -7.48
CA MET A 35 7.98 -1.26 -6.20
C MET A 35 7.51 -0.22 -5.19
N ALA A 36 6.35 -0.44 -4.60
CA ALA A 36 5.79 0.42 -3.57
C ALA A 36 5.54 -0.37 -2.29
N VAL A 37 5.75 0.28 -1.15
CA VAL A 37 5.57 -0.27 0.20
C VAL A 37 4.79 0.73 1.04
N TYR A 38 4.03 0.27 2.03
CA TYR A 38 3.44 1.22 2.99
C TYR A 38 4.48 1.76 3.96
N GLU A 39 4.34 3.03 4.30
CA GLU A 39 5.11 3.68 5.35
C GLU A 39 4.39 3.41 6.68
N GLY A 40 4.86 2.37 7.39
CA GLY A 40 4.35 2.00 8.70
C GLY A 40 5.20 0.90 9.33
N LYS A 41 5.44 0.99 10.64
CA LYS A 41 6.12 -0.07 11.38
C LYS A 41 5.24 -1.33 11.39
N GLY A 42 5.82 -2.47 11.04
CA GLY A 42 5.10 -3.75 10.95
C GLY A 42 4.28 -3.94 9.67
N CYS A 43 4.23 -2.95 8.77
CA CYS A 43 3.57 -3.11 7.49
C CYS A 43 4.39 -3.97 6.54
N LYS A 44 3.83 -5.13 6.15
CA LYS A 44 4.38 -5.97 5.10
C LYS A 44 3.76 -5.72 3.73
N TRP A 45 2.79 -4.81 3.63
CA TRP A 45 2.19 -4.48 2.34
C TRP A 45 3.25 -3.97 1.38
N PHE A 46 3.36 -4.65 0.25
CA PHE A 46 4.11 -4.17 -0.89
C PHE A 46 3.49 -4.63 -2.18
N VAL A 47 3.73 -3.85 -3.23
CA VAL A 47 3.41 -4.22 -4.59
C VAL A 47 4.65 -4.04 -5.45
N TYR A 48 4.88 -5.02 -6.31
CA TYR A 48 5.95 -5.03 -7.28
C TYR A 48 5.38 -5.30 -8.67
N ALA A 49 5.67 -4.39 -9.59
CA ALA A 49 5.34 -4.55 -10.99
C ALA A 49 6.57 -4.29 -11.87
N SER A 50 6.58 -4.92 -13.04
CA SER A 50 7.61 -4.70 -14.04
C SER A 50 7.00 -4.61 -15.43
N TRP A 51 7.68 -3.87 -16.30
CA TRP A 51 7.41 -3.80 -17.72
C TRP A 51 7.61 -5.17 -18.37
N LEU A 52 6.59 -5.63 -19.10
CA LEU A 52 6.72 -6.67 -20.11
C LEU A 52 6.91 -5.99 -21.46
N GLY A 53 8.11 -6.11 -22.02
CA GLY A 53 8.42 -5.59 -23.36
C GLY A 53 7.54 -6.21 -24.45
N ASP A 54 7.26 -7.51 -24.32
CA ASP A 54 6.44 -8.28 -25.25
C ASP A 54 4.99 -7.75 -25.38
N ARG A 55 4.37 -7.43 -24.24
CA ARG A 55 2.99 -6.95 -24.16
C ARG A 55 2.87 -5.41 -24.12
N LYS A 56 4.01 -4.70 -24.12
CA LYS A 56 4.09 -3.25 -23.88
C LYS A 56 3.26 -2.79 -22.68
N ALA A 57 3.34 -3.53 -21.57
CA ALA A 57 2.51 -3.29 -20.39
C ALA A 57 3.27 -3.53 -19.06
N PHE A 58 2.91 -2.78 -18.02
CA PHE A 58 3.33 -3.00 -16.63
C PHE A 58 2.46 -4.07 -15.98
N LYS A 59 3.04 -5.21 -15.60
CA LYS A 59 2.33 -6.29 -14.91
C LYS A 59 2.76 -6.37 -13.46
N ILE A 60 1.78 -6.49 -12.56
CA ILE A 60 2.04 -6.81 -11.15
C ILE A 60 2.56 -8.25 -11.09
N LYS A 61 3.77 -8.42 -10.56
CA LYS A 61 4.41 -9.72 -10.34
C LYS A 61 4.23 -10.22 -8.92
N SER A 62 4.23 -9.31 -7.96
CA SER A 62 4.06 -9.64 -6.55
C SER A 62 3.21 -8.58 -5.89
N LEU A 63 2.21 -9.02 -5.14
CA LEU A 63 1.36 -8.18 -4.31
C LEU A 63 1.21 -8.92 -2.99
N VAL A 64 1.61 -8.26 -1.91
CA VAL A 64 1.34 -8.74 -0.56
C VAL A 64 0.28 -7.84 0.03
N ASP A 65 -0.91 -8.40 0.21
CA ASP A 65 -2.06 -7.74 0.84
C ASP A 65 -2.11 -7.95 2.36
N GLU A 66 -1.04 -8.46 2.97
CA GLU A 66 -1.05 -8.79 4.40
C GLU A 66 -1.28 -7.51 5.24
N GLN A 67 -2.51 -7.39 5.77
CA GLN A 67 -3.02 -6.20 6.45
C GLN A 67 -2.63 -6.10 7.93
N ILE A 68 -1.70 -6.94 8.42
CA ILE A 68 -1.18 -6.88 9.80
C ILE A 68 -0.20 -5.70 9.92
N CYS A 69 -0.58 -4.55 9.38
CA CYS A 69 -0.08 -3.26 9.81
C CYS A 69 -0.80 -2.94 11.12
N VAL A 70 -0.19 -3.28 12.26
CA VAL A 70 -0.55 -2.62 13.52
C VAL A 70 -0.52 -1.12 13.25
N MET A 71 -1.68 -0.45 13.30
CA MET A 71 -1.69 1.00 13.42
C MET A 71 -0.79 1.29 14.61
N SER A 72 0.31 2.00 14.39
CA SER A 72 1.27 2.19 15.47
C SER A 72 0.54 2.92 16.60
N PHE A 73 0.26 2.22 17.71
CA PHE A 73 -0.42 2.75 18.90
C PHE A 73 0.44 3.78 19.68
N LYS A 74 1.40 4.44 19.01
CA LYS A 74 1.89 5.74 19.41
C LYS A 74 1.21 6.82 18.58
N ASN A 75 -0.11 6.74 18.47
CA ASN A 75 -0.91 7.87 18.06
C ASN A 75 -1.29 8.62 19.34
N LYS A 76 -0.72 9.81 19.57
CA LYS A 76 -1.08 10.68 20.72
C LYS A 76 -2.59 11.05 20.77
N PHE A 77 -3.36 10.66 19.75
CA PHE A 77 -4.78 10.94 19.59
C PHE A 77 -5.72 9.77 19.93
N VAL A 78 -5.22 8.58 20.30
CA VAL A 78 -6.10 7.49 20.75
C VAL A 78 -6.18 7.50 22.27
N ASN A 79 -7.27 8.07 22.79
CA ASN A 79 -7.60 8.05 24.21
C ASN A 79 -8.37 6.77 24.57
N SER A 80 -8.17 6.24 25.77
CA SER A 80 -8.84 5.05 26.35
C SER A 80 -10.38 5.07 26.17
N LYS A 81 -10.96 6.27 26.11
CA LYS A 81 -12.39 6.48 25.86
C LYS A 81 -12.88 5.92 24.50
N MET A 82 -12.05 5.94 23.45
CA MET A 82 -12.43 5.45 22.12
C MET A 82 -12.47 3.91 22.04
N ILE A 83 -11.73 3.24 22.92
CA ILE A 83 -11.62 1.77 22.93
C ILE A 83 -12.83 1.16 23.65
N ASN A 84 -13.35 1.84 24.67
CA ASN A 84 -14.48 1.36 25.46
C ASN A 84 -15.79 1.34 24.64
N GLU A 85 -15.97 2.27 23.71
CA GLU A 85 -17.19 2.40 22.91
C GLU A 85 -17.29 1.36 21.79
N LYS A 86 -16.17 0.73 21.39
CA LYS A 86 -16.18 -0.33 20.37
C LYS A 86 -16.29 -1.75 20.93
N TYR A 87 -16.07 -1.97 22.23
CA TYR A 87 -15.93 -3.31 22.80
C TYR A 87 -16.65 -3.59 24.12
N VAL A 88 -17.24 -2.61 24.80
CA VAL A 88 -18.12 -2.87 25.96
C VAL A 88 -19.57 -2.64 25.56
N GLY A 89 -20.17 -3.68 25.01
CA GLY A 89 -21.58 -3.71 24.63
C GLY A 89 -22.01 -5.07 24.08
N GLN A 90 -21.44 -6.17 24.60
CA GLN A 90 -22.01 -7.50 24.44
C GLN A 90 -22.46 -8.01 25.80
#